data_AF-A0A6A5XZE0-F1
#
_entry.id   AF-A0A6A5XZE0-F1
#
_cell.length_a   1.000
_cell.length_b   1.000
_cell.length_c   1.000
_cell.angle_alpha   90.00
_cell.angle_beta   90.00
_cell.angle_gamma   90.00
#
_symmetry.space_group_name_H-M   'P 1'
#
loop_
_entity.id
_entity.type
_entity.pdbx_description
1 polymer ?
#
loop_
_entity_poly.entity_id
_entity_poly.type
_entity_poly.pdbx_seq_one_letter_code
_entity_poly.pdbx_strand_id
1 'polypeptide(L)'
;MTQNEQPAKHTRKQSPRMPAGRKRTLFTWSSLTIPFLLSLPSLVQTEVMHSLSSSFTIEVGGKPIASVGEGTADKTQAKVGTEGALFTLKDGRLQSGDWILGRNITEDRSLLPKQLLWFKSTEESNKQVQPVAIQQEGDSFQITFANAPLVVEEDHVFADIQSEDHSNVAVKIQQ
;
A
#
# COMPACT_ATOMS: atom_id res chain seq x y z
N MET A 1 29.40 66.71 -15.75
CA MET A 1 30.27 66.35 -14.62
C MET A 1 29.94 64.92 -14.26
N THR A 2 30.79 63.91 -14.47
CA THR A 2 32.20 63.85 -14.93
C THR A 2 32.35 62.43 -15.56
N GLN A 3 32.83 62.23 -16.80
CA GLN A 3 34.21 61.85 -17.17
C GLN A 3 34.95 60.97 -16.12
N ASN A 4 35.76 59.94 -16.41
CA ASN A 4 36.23 59.22 -17.62
C ASN A 4 36.85 57.87 -17.10
N GLU A 5 37.28 56.82 -17.85
CA GLU A 5 37.44 56.54 -19.29
C GLU A 5 37.45 55.00 -19.54
N GLN A 6 37.85 54.53 -20.74
CA GLN A 6 38.42 53.19 -20.98
C GLN A 6 39.94 53.30 -21.25
N PRO A 7 40.71 52.21 -21.10
CA PRO A 7 41.30 51.58 -22.30
C PRO A 7 41.29 50.03 -22.20
N ALA A 8 41.08 49.21 -23.23
CA ALA A 8 41.45 49.19 -24.66
C ALA A 8 42.67 48.29 -24.99
N LYS A 9 42.37 47.19 -25.73
CA LYS A 9 43.20 46.47 -26.72
C LYS A 9 44.45 45.70 -26.26
N HIS A 10 44.47 44.40 -26.62
CA HIS A 10 45.52 43.92 -27.51
C HIS A 10 44.96 42.95 -28.56
N THR A 11 45.58 42.90 -29.74
CA THR A 11 45.06 42.21 -30.94
C THR A 11 46.14 41.37 -31.62
N ARG A 12 45.70 40.37 -32.42
CA ARG A 12 46.32 39.91 -33.69
C ARG A 12 47.38 38.78 -33.60
N LYS A 13 47.09 37.62 -34.20
CA LYS A 13 47.56 37.20 -35.56
C LYS A 13 47.00 35.81 -35.97
N GLN A 14 47.08 35.51 -37.27
CA GLN A 14 46.44 34.37 -37.95
C GLN A 14 47.40 33.18 -38.17
N SER A 15 46.82 31.98 -38.34
CA SER A 15 47.12 30.83 -39.23
C SER A 15 48.43 30.73 -40.07
N PRO A 16 48.75 29.56 -40.68
CA PRO A 16 48.48 28.15 -40.32
C PRO A 16 49.74 27.23 -40.44
N ARG A 17 49.63 25.94 -40.09
CA ARG A 17 50.50 24.88 -40.66
C ARG A 17 49.93 23.46 -40.53
N MET A 18 49.66 22.83 -41.67
CA MET A 18 49.69 21.37 -41.88
C MET A 18 51.06 21.04 -42.53
N PRO A 19 51.64 19.84 -42.35
CA PRO A 19 51.37 18.77 -43.32
C PRO A 19 51.50 17.32 -42.77
N ALA A 20 51.42 16.37 -43.71
CA ALA A 20 51.83 14.95 -43.63
C ALA A 20 50.89 13.99 -42.88
N GLY A 21 50.01 13.33 -43.63
CA GLY A 21 49.25 12.18 -43.15
C GLY A 21 50.10 10.90 -43.08
N ARG A 22 49.64 9.91 -42.29
CA ARG A 22 50.18 8.55 -42.34
C ARG A 22 49.09 7.50 -42.15
N LYS A 23 48.82 6.81 -43.25
CA LYS A 23 48.33 5.42 -43.42
C LYS A 23 47.27 4.89 -42.43
N ARG A 24 46.10 4.61 -42.99
CA ARG A 24 45.09 3.65 -42.51
C ARG A 24 45.71 2.43 -41.81
N THR A 25 45.20 2.11 -40.63
CA THR A 25 45.20 0.75 -40.07
C THR A 25 43.79 0.44 -39.58
N LEU A 26 43.17 -0.59 -40.16
CA LEU A 26 41.92 -1.16 -39.66
C LEU A 26 42.27 -1.97 -38.39
N PHE A 27 41.73 -1.56 -37.25
CA PHE A 27 41.66 -2.44 -36.08
C PHE A 27 40.29 -3.12 -36.07
N THR A 28 40.29 -4.41 -36.37
CA THR A 28 39.16 -5.32 -36.28
C THR A 28 39.11 -5.99 -34.91
N TRP A 29 37.88 -6.14 -34.37
CA TRP A 29 37.49 -7.08 -33.30
C TRP A 29 38.11 -6.81 -31.90
N SER A 30 37.36 -6.77 -30.81
CA SER A 30 36.23 -7.65 -30.45
C SER A 30 35.06 -6.92 -29.80
N SER A 31 33.85 -7.28 -30.20
CA SER A 31 32.64 -7.02 -29.42
C SER A 31 32.62 -7.91 -28.20
N LEU A 32 33.00 -7.38 -27.03
CA LEU A 32 32.72 -8.05 -25.76
C LEU A 32 31.22 -7.91 -25.48
N THR A 33 30.43 -8.84 -26.02
CA THR A 33 29.01 -8.96 -25.68
C THR A 33 28.89 -9.37 -24.22
N ILE A 34 28.77 -8.37 -23.34
CA ILE A 34 28.27 -8.58 -21.99
C ILE A 34 26.89 -9.23 -22.16
N PRO A 35 26.67 -10.46 -21.68
CA PRO A 35 25.31 -10.95 -21.52
C PRO A 35 24.70 -10.08 -20.42
N PHE A 36 23.98 -9.04 -20.82
CA PHE A 36 23.12 -8.28 -19.93
C PHE A 36 22.06 -9.28 -19.47
N LEU A 37 22.33 -9.90 -18.31
CA LEU A 37 21.38 -10.75 -17.61
C LEU A 37 20.14 -9.90 -17.42
N LEU A 38 19.14 -10.16 -18.26
CA LEU A 38 17.81 -9.62 -18.14
C LEU A 38 17.24 -10.17 -16.83
N SER A 39 17.54 -9.45 -15.75
CA SER A 39 16.86 -9.55 -14.48
C SER A 39 15.41 -9.12 -14.74
N LEU A 40 14.63 -10.06 -15.27
CA LEU A 40 13.20 -9.94 -15.38
C LEU A 40 12.68 -9.52 -14.00
N PRO A 41 11.98 -8.40 -13.87
CA PRO A 41 11.33 -8.08 -12.61
C PRO A 41 10.40 -9.24 -12.29
N SER A 42 10.62 -9.87 -11.13
CA SER A 42 9.76 -10.96 -10.68
C SER A 42 8.35 -10.40 -10.62
N LEU A 43 7.42 -11.00 -11.38
CA LEU A 43 6.02 -10.62 -11.33
C LEU A 43 5.51 -11.01 -9.94
N VAL A 44 5.46 -10.05 -9.02
CA VAL A 44 4.85 -10.25 -7.71
C VAL A 44 3.39 -10.55 -7.97
N GLN A 45 2.99 -11.78 -7.66
CA GLN A 45 1.67 -12.28 -7.96
C GLN A 45 0.74 -11.89 -6.80
N THR A 46 0.10 -10.73 -6.93
CA THR A 46 -0.88 -10.23 -5.96
C THR A 46 -2.17 -11.04 -6.09
N GLU A 47 -2.41 -11.97 -5.16
CA GLU A 47 -3.63 -12.78 -5.13
C GLU A 47 -4.70 -12.09 -4.29
N VAL A 48 -5.91 -11.90 -4.86
CA VAL A 48 -7.07 -11.32 -4.17
C VAL A 48 -7.96 -12.44 -3.66
N MET A 49 -8.10 -12.55 -2.35
CA MET A 49 -8.84 -13.63 -1.68
C MET A 49 -10.06 -13.11 -0.92
N HIS A 50 -11.16 -13.84 -1.04
CA HIS A 50 -12.39 -13.63 -0.28
C HIS A 50 -12.65 -14.72 0.78
N SER A 51 -11.79 -15.75 0.85
CA SER A 51 -11.84 -16.82 1.83
C SER A 51 -10.43 -17.21 2.24
N LEU A 52 -10.21 -17.50 3.54
CA LEU A 52 -8.97 -18.07 4.07
C LEU A 52 -9.28 -19.38 4.80
N SER A 53 -8.40 -20.37 4.66
CA SER A 53 -8.51 -21.66 5.36
C SER A 53 -8.14 -21.60 6.84
N SER A 54 -7.35 -20.59 7.22
CA SER A 54 -6.78 -20.44 8.56
C SER A 54 -7.33 -19.20 9.25
N SER A 55 -7.48 -19.29 10.58
CA SER A 55 -7.86 -18.14 11.40
C SER A 55 -6.69 -17.18 11.61
N PHE A 56 -6.99 -15.91 11.88
CA PHE A 56 -5.98 -14.86 12.02
C PHE A 56 -6.43 -13.75 12.97
N THR A 57 -5.49 -12.94 13.45
CA THR A 57 -5.80 -11.64 14.09
C THR A 57 -5.48 -10.50 13.12
N ILE A 58 -6.11 -9.34 13.34
CA ILE A 58 -5.82 -8.10 12.60
C ILE A 58 -5.26 -7.09 13.59
N GLU A 59 -4.08 -6.56 13.30
CA GLU A 59 -3.48 -5.42 13.98
C GLU A 59 -3.60 -4.17 13.13
N VAL A 60 -3.94 -3.03 13.72
CA VAL A 60 -3.94 -1.71 13.08
C VAL A 60 -3.03 -0.81 13.90
N GLY A 61 -1.97 -0.27 13.29
CA GLY A 61 -0.97 0.52 14.02
C GLY A 61 -0.24 -0.28 15.11
N GLY A 62 -0.12 -1.60 14.95
CA GLY A 62 0.52 -2.50 15.91
C GLY A 62 -0.31 -2.85 17.15
N LYS A 63 -1.59 -2.43 17.23
CA LYS A 63 -2.55 -2.91 18.24
C LYS A 63 -3.59 -3.83 17.60
N PRO A 64 -3.95 -4.97 18.21
CA PRO A 64 -4.97 -5.84 17.66
C PRO A 64 -6.38 -5.23 17.76
N ILE A 65 -7.25 -5.53 16.79
CA ILE A 65 -8.69 -5.22 16.88
C ILE A 65 -9.31 -6.11 17.95
N ALA A 66 -9.96 -5.49 18.94
CA ALA A 66 -10.52 -6.17 20.10
C ALA A 66 -11.83 -6.90 19.79
N SER A 67 -12.03 -8.03 20.47
CA SER A 67 -13.30 -8.76 20.51
C SER A 67 -14.44 -7.90 21.07
N VAL A 68 -15.68 -8.22 20.69
CA VAL A 68 -16.88 -7.59 21.25
C VAL A 68 -17.12 -8.10 22.66
N GLY A 69 -17.28 -7.20 23.63
CA GLY A 69 -17.58 -7.53 25.02
C GLY A 69 -19.02 -8.04 25.22
N GLU A 70 -19.25 -8.72 26.34
CA GLU A 70 -20.58 -9.19 26.73
C GLU A 70 -21.59 -8.03 26.88
N GLY A 71 -22.87 -8.30 26.59
CA GLY A 71 -23.94 -7.30 26.73
C GLY A 71 -23.92 -6.16 25.70
N THR A 72 -23.02 -6.20 24.72
CA THR A 72 -22.96 -5.19 23.65
C THR A 72 -24.19 -5.26 22.74
N ALA A 73 -24.70 -4.11 22.31
CA ALA A 73 -25.80 -4.00 21.35
C ALA A 73 -25.45 -4.65 19.99
N ASP A 74 -26.47 -5.02 19.22
CA ASP A 74 -26.33 -5.76 17.93
C ASP A 74 -25.45 -5.08 16.88
N LYS A 75 -25.09 -3.81 17.09
CA LYS A 75 -24.09 -3.08 16.31
C LYS A 75 -23.28 -2.16 17.21
N THR A 76 -21.95 -2.19 17.10
CA THR A 76 -21.03 -1.29 17.82
C THR A 76 -19.84 -0.91 16.95
N GLN A 77 -19.13 0.18 17.28
CA GLN A 77 -17.87 0.51 16.59
C GLN A 77 -16.73 -0.37 17.09
N ALA A 78 -15.91 -0.84 16.15
CA ALA A 78 -14.71 -1.61 16.44
C ALA A 78 -13.65 -0.73 17.10
N LYS A 79 -12.89 -1.35 18.02
CA LYS A 79 -11.80 -0.71 18.77
C LYS A 79 -10.58 -1.59 18.74
N VAL A 80 -9.40 -0.99 18.95
CA VAL A 80 -8.19 -1.73 19.28
C VAL A 80 -8.12 -2.02 20.78
N GLY A 81 -7.40 -3.05 21.18
CA GLY A 81 -7.27 -3.45 22.58
C GLY A 81 -6.02 -4.28 22.87
N THR A 82 -6.02 -4.99 23.99
CA THR A 82 -4.93 -5.90 24.41
C THR A 82 -5.09 -7.32 23.86
N GLU A 83 -6.34 -7.79 23.77
CA GLU A 83 -6.68 -9.13 23.26
C GLU A 83 -7.32 -9.01 21.89
N GLY A 84 -6.74 -9.70 20.90
CA GLY A 84 -7.22 -9.67 19.52
C GLY A 84 -8.38 -10.61 19.27
N ALA A 85 -9.37 -10.14 18.51
CA ALA A 85 -10.40 -10.98 17.95
C ALA A 85 -9.79 -12.01 16.98
N LEU A 86 -10.22 -13.27 17.10
CA LEU A 86 -9.80 -14.35 16.20
C LEU A 86 -10.77 -14.42 15.03
N PHE A 87 -10.30 -13.98 13.86
CA PHE A 87 -11.09 -13.90 12.65
C PHE A 87 -10.98 -15.14 11.79
N THR A 88 -12.08 -15.43 11.10
CA THR A 88 -12.14 -16.25 9.89
C THR A 88 -12.65 -15.38 8.74
N LEU A 89 -12.12 -15.57 7.54
CA LEU A 89 -12.62 -14.93 6.33
C LEU A 89 -13.26 -16.00 5.43
N LYS A 90 -14.54 -15.83 5.09
CA LYS A 90 -15.25 -16.72 4.19
C LYS A 90 -16.23 -15.93 3.33
N ASP A 91 -16.18 -16.11 2.01
CA ASP A 91 -17.10 -15.49 1.04
C ASP A 91 -17.21 -13.95 1.19
N GLY A 92 -16.09 -13.32 1.54
CA GLY A 92 -15.98 -11.88 1.81
C GLY A 92 -16.59 -11.44 3.14
N ARG A 93 -16.91 -12.37 4.05
CA ARG A 93 -17.38 -12.10 5.42
C ARG A 93 -16.28 -12.38 6.42
N LEU A 94 -15.92 -11.35 7.18
CA LEU A 94 -14.90 -11.39 8.22
C LEU A 94 -15.60 -11.60 9.58
N GLN A 95 -15.52 -12.82 10.11
CA GLN A 95 -16.30 -13.26 11.27
C GLN A 95 -15.42 -13.65 12.46
N SER A 96 -15.82 -13.25 13.66
CA SER A 96 -15.24 -13.66 14.95
C SER A 96 -16.37 -14.09 15.88
N GLY A 97 -16.50 -15.40 16.12
CA GLY A 97 -17.63 -15.98 16.87
C GLY A 97 -18.98 -15.59 16.26
N ASP A 98 -19.87 -15.02 17.07
CA ASP A 98 -21.19 -14.54 16.65
C ASP A 98 -21.17 -13.15 15.98
N TRP A 99 -20.01 -12.57 15.66
CA TRP A 99 -19.90 -11.19 15.18
C TRP A 99 -19.22 -11.09 13.81
N ILE A 100 -19.74 -10.22 12.96
CA ILE A 100 -19.17 -9.87 11.66
C ILE A 100 -18.55 -8.49 11.78
N LEU A 101 -17.30 -8.33 11.34
CA LEU A 101 -16.60 -7.05 11.28
C LEU A 101 -16.60 -6.50 9.85
N GLY A 102 -17.00 -5.24 9.67
CA GLY A 102 -16.93 -4.61 8.36
C GLY A 102 -17.51 -3.20 8.32
N ARG A 103 -17.66 -2.67 7.11
CA ARG A 103 -18.33 -1.40 6.85
C ARG A 103 -19.82 -1.61 6.58
N ASN A 104 -20.63 -0.62 6.91
CA ASN A 104 -22.06 -0.63 6.57
C ASN A 104 -22.23 -0.37 5.07
N ILE A 105 -23.14 -1.09 4.40
CA ILE A 105 -23.48 -0.83 2.99
C ILE A 105 -24.18 0.52 2.80
N THR A 106 -24.81 1.04 3.86
CA THR A 106 -25.39 2.39 3.89
C THR A 106 -24.54 3.31 4.77
N GLU A 107 -23.77 4.18 4.12
CA GLU A 107 -22.94 5.23 4.72
C GLU A 107 -23.33 6.59 4.15
N ASP A 108 -22.95 7.67 4.84
CA ASP A 108 -23.06 9.02 4.28
C ASP A 108 -22.04 9.22 3.13
N ARG A 109 -22.32 10.19 2.25
CA ARG A 109 -21.49 10.47 1.06
C ARG A 109 -20.30 11.41 1.32
N SER A 110 -19.96 11.72 2.57
CA SER A 110 -18.71 12.45 2.84
C SER A 110 -17.50 11.57 2.54
N LEU A 111 -16.36 12.22 2.30
CA LEU A 111 -15.07 11.55 2.21
C LEU A 111 -14.38 11.38 3.58
N LEU A 112 -15.08 11.59 4.70
CA LEU A 112 -14.52 11.35 6.02
C LEU A 112 -14.29 9.84 6.26
N PRO A 113 -13.29 9.45 7.09
CA PRO A 113 -13.07 8.07 7.48
C PRO A 113 -14.34 7.38 7.96
N LYS A 114 -14.59 6.16 7.47
CA LYS A 114 -15.82 5.42 7.74
C LYS A 114 -15.64 4.50 8.94
N GLN A 115 -16.60 4.47 9.85
CA GLN A 115 -16.53 3.62 11.03
C GLN A 115 -16.41 2.14 10.61
N LEU A 116 -15.44 1.43 11.18
CA LEU A 116 -15.44 -0.02 11.12
C LEU A 116 -16.35 -0.55 12.24
N LEU A 117 -17.35 -1.36 11.91
CA LEU A 117 -18.42 -1.75 12.82
C LEU A 117 -18.45 -3.27 13.01
N TRP A 118 -18.69 -3.67 14.26
CA TRP A 118 -19.13 -5.01 14.61
C TRP A 118 -20.64 -5.11 14.48
N PHE A 119 -21.12 -6.19 13.86
CA PHE A 119 -22.54 -6.52 13.71
C PHE A 119 -22.79 -7.92 14.27
N LYS A 120 -23.85 -8.11 15.06
CA LYS A 120 -24.27 -9.45 15.50
C LYS A 120 -24.67 -10.26 14.27
N SER A 121 -24.12 -11.46 14.12
CA SER A 121 -24.31 -12.32 12.95
C SER A 121 -25.76 -12.79 12.87
N THR A 122 -26.47 -12.29 11.86
CA THR A 122 -27.87 -12.58 11.56
C THR A 122 -28.06 -12.55 10.04
N GLU A 123 -29.17 -13.10 9.56
CA GLU A 123 -29.56 -13.01 8.13
C GLU A 123 -29.66 -11.56 7.63
N GLU A 124 -29.96 -10.62 8.52
CA GLU A 124 -30.12 -9.21 8.16
C GLU A 124 -28.78 -8.47 8.16
N SER A 125 -27.93 -8.66 9.17
CA SER A 125 -26.59 -8.03 9.18
C SER A 125 -25.71 -8.50 8.02
N ASN A 126 -25.86 -9.75 7.56
CA ASN A 126 -25.16 -10.26 6.38
C ASN A 126 -25.44 -9.47 5.08
N LYS A 127 -26.59 -8.76 5.00
CA LYS A 127 -26.94 -7.86 3.88
C LYS A 127 -26.46 -6.43 4.11
N GLN A 128 -26.22 -6.05 5.37
CA GLN A 128 -25.79 -4.71 5.77
C GLN A 128 -24.26 -4.54 5.77
N VAL A 129 -23.49 -5.63 5.76
CA VAL A 129 -22.02 -5.58 5.76
C VAL A 129 -21.45 -5.64 4.35
N GLN A 130 -20.59 -4.66 4.02
CA GLN A 130 -19.80 -4.65 2.78
C GLN A 130 -18.78 -5.81 2.77
N PRO A 131 -18.52 -6.46 1.61
CA PRO A 131 -17.54 -7.53 1.53
C PRO A 131 -16.11 -7.06 1.79
N VAL A 132 -15.33 -7.93 2.41
CA VAL A 132 -13.90 -7.73 2.72
C VAL A 132 -13.05 -8.58 1.76
N ALA A 133 -11.86 -8.10 1.43
CA ALA A 133 -10.88 -8.85 0.65
C ALA A 133 -9.49 -8.76 1.30
N ILE A 134 -8.71 -9.83 1.16
CA ILE A 134 -7.29 -9.87 1.52
C ILE A 134 -6.48 -9.97 0.23
N GLN A 135 -5.52 -9.07 0.08
CA GLN A 135 -4.47 -9.12 -0.94
C GLN A 135 -3.24 -9.79 -0.31
N GLN A 136 -2.71 -10.81 -0.97
CA GLN A 136 -1.44 -11.43 -0.58
C GLN A 136 -0.33 -10.95 -1.52
N GLU A 137 0.74 -10.41 -0.94
CA GLU A 137 1.95 -10.00 -1.67
C GLU A 137 3.16 -10.74 -1.09
N GLY A 138 3.46 -11.90 -1.70
CA GLY A 138 4.44 -12.84 -1.19
C GLY A 138 4.02 -13.38 0.18
N ASP A 139 4.79 -13.06 1.21
CA ASP A 139 4.52 -13.48 2.61
C ASP A 139 3.69 -12.45 3.40
N SER A 140 3.34 -11.30 2.80
CA SER A 140 2.53 -10.27 3.46
C SER A 140 1.05 -10.35 3.05
N PHE A 141 0.17 -9.99 3.99
CA PHE A 141 -1.28 -9.99 3.81
C PHE A 141 -1.85 -8.62 4.17
N GLN A 142 -2.45 -7.95 3.19
CA GLN A 142 -3.13 -6.67 3.36
C GLN A 142 -4.64 -6.88 3.27
N ILE A 143 -5.36 -6.55 4.34
CA ILE A 143 -6.83 -6.59 4.36
C ILE A 143 -7.41 -5.22 3.96
N THR A 144 -8.44 -5.22 3.13
CA THR A 144 -9.05 -3.99 2.59
C THR A 144 -10.56 -3.97 2.82
N PHE A 145 -11.07 -2.82 3.27
CA PHE A 145 -12.49 -2.63 3.59
C PHE A 145 -13.14 -1.72 2.54
N ALA A 146 -13.48 -2.32 1.40
CA ALA A 146 -13.82 -1.62 0.15
C ALA A 146 -12.73 -0.62 -0.27
N ASN A 147 -11.53 -1.16 -0.53
CA ASN A 147 -10.31 -0.47 -0.98
C ASN A 147 -9.75 0.60 -0.02
N ALA A 148 -10.29 0.69 1.20
CA ALA A 148 -9.84 1.64 2.21
C ALA A 148 -8.84 0.99 3.21
N PRO A 149 -7.66 1.59 3.46
CA PRO A 149 -6.80 1.27 4.60
C PRO A 149 -7.51 1.51 5.95
N LEU A 150 -7.01 0.92 7.04
CA LEU A 150 -7.56 1.11 8.40
C LEU A 150 -6.68 2.04 9.24
N VAL A 151 -7.31 3.02 9.88
CA VAL A 151 -6.68 3.95 10.83
C VAL A 151 -7.29 3.82 12.22
N VAL A 152 -6.57 4.29 13.24
CA VAL A 152 -7.02 4.32 14.63
C VAL A 152 -7.04 5.75 15.13
N GLU A 153 -8.21 6.20 15.60
CA GLU A 153 -8.38 7.49 16.28
C GLU A 153 -9.06 7.22 17.63
N GLU A 154 -8.48 7.70 18.74
CA GLU A 154 -9.01 7.50 20.10
C GLU A 154 -9.37 6.02 20.42
N ASP A 155 -8.49 5.09 20.02
CA ASP A 155 -8.68 3.62 20.07
C ASP A 155 -9.86 3.06 19.25
N HIS A 156 -10.61 3.88 18.51
CA HIS A 156 -11.64 3.45 17.56
C HIS A 156 -11.03 3.19 16.18
N VAL A 157 -11.54 2.17 15.48
CA VAL A 157 -11.08 1.80 14.14
C VAL A 157 -11.96 2.45 13.08
N PHE A 158 -11.32 3.03 12.08
CA PHE A 158 -11.96 3.61 10.89
C PHE A 158 -11.28 3.10 9.63
N ALA A 159 -12.02 3.12 8.52
CA ALA A 159 -11.51 2.92 7.18
C ALA A 159 -11.29 4.29 6.52
N ASP A 160 -10.04 4.66 6.26
CA ASP A 160 -9.69 5.90 5.59
C ASP A 160 -9.94 5.75 4.08
N ILE A 161 -10.88 6.54 3.56
CA ILE A 161 -11.31 6.52 2.15
C ILE A 161 -10.68 7.66 1.32
N GLN A 162 -9.79 8.45 1.90
CA GLN A 162 -9.04 9.52 1.21
C GLN A 162 -7.57 9.20 1.04
N SER A 163 -6.98 8.47 2.00
CA SER A 163 -5.56 8.16 1.96
C SER A 163 -5.23 7.08 0.93
N GLU A 164 -4.23 7.37 0.09
CA GLU A 164 -3.54 6.37 -0.73
C GLU A 164 -2.47 5.61 0.10
N ASP A 165 -2.08 6.14 1.27
CA ASP A 165 -1.12 5.47 2.15
C ASP A 165 -1.75 4.20 2.75
N HIS A 166 -1.19 3.06 2.41
CA HIS A 166 -1.49 1.79 3.06
C HIS A 166 -1.03 1.86 4.52
N SER A 167 -1.97 2.18 5.41
CA SER A 167 -1.82 2.07 6.86
C SER A 167 -1.21 0.72 7.25
N ASN A 168 -0.37 0.69 8.28
CA ASN A 168 0.26 -0.53 8.78
C ASN A 168 -0.79 -1.46 9.45
N VAL A 169 -1.51 -2.20 8.60
CA VAL A 169 -2.46 -3.24 8.98
C VAL A 169 -1.76 -4.58 8.78
N ALA A 170 -1.53 -5.30 9.88
CA ALA A 170 -0.89 -6.60 9.83
C ALA A 170 -1.92 -7.70 10.10
N VAL A 171 -2.12 -8.60 9.14
CA VAL A 171 -2.85 -9.85 9.33
C VAL A 171 -1.86 -10.89 9.88
N LYS A 172 -2.14 -11.46 11.06
CA LYS A 172 -1.32 -12.49 11.69
C LYS A 172 -2.04 -13.83 11.62
N ILE A 173 -1.64 -14.68 10.67
CA ILE A 173 -2.14 -16.06 10.57
C ILE A 173 -1.76 -16.83 11.84
N GLN A 174 -2.73 -17.51 12.45
CA GLN A 174 -2.45 -18.46 13.53
C GLN A 174 -2.03 -19.80 12.93
N GLN A 175 -0.90 -20.35 13.40
CA GLN A 175 -0.33 -21.63 12.98
C GLN A 175 -0.63 -22.72 14.02
#